data_AF-A0A7J3J7A9-F1
#
_entry.id   AF-A0A7J3J7A9-F1
#
_cell.length_a   1.000
_cell.length_b   1.000
_cell.length_c   1.000
_cell.angle_alpha   90.00
_cell.angle_beta   90.00
_cell.angle_gamma   90.00
#
_symmetry.space_group_name_H-M   'P 1'
#
loop_
_entity.id
_entity.type
_entity.pdbx_description
1 polymer ?
#
loop_
_entity_poly.entity_id
_entity_poly.type
_entity_poly.pdbx_seq_one_letter_code
_entity_poly.pdbx_strand_id
1 'polypeptide(L)'
;MLRRYLSDPNTVVLKVGWAPPDSPMGQLAAGANKITMAGKEIQVRASIKSYHSLFSGHADQLMLVNFIQAFPKLKYVVITHGSERARNILQERIQEVNKNVTVIKPGYRQKLKLKTMSLEALPALTTGCPSPSSLDEVCISASEARQYVGRRAWVHGVVKSVRRLDYGRVFLNLGQPYPDHIFTVMVTEEDIDKFDDLLGYGWENTLINKTICINGTIRLYNNIPEIIATNPEQLKVIPGDASKACPCK
;
A
#
# COMPACT_ATOMS: atom_id res chain seq x y z
N MET A 1 -0.31 -25.82 -23.10
CA MET A 1 0.65 -26.19 -22.03
C MET A 1 -0.04 -26.93 -20.89
N LEU A 2 -0.95 -26.31 -20.11
CA LEU A 2 -1.61 -26.93 -18.95
C LEU A 2 -2.31 -28.27 -19.26
N ARG A 3 -3.10 -28.33 -20.34
CA ARG A 3 -3.83 -29.52 -20.79
C ARG A 3 -2.98 -30.79 -20.92
N ARG A 4 -1.67 -30.67 -21.19
CA ARG A 4 -0.76 -31.81 -21.35
C ARG A 4 -0.49 -32.54 -20.03
N TYR A 5 -0.58 -31.84 -18.91
CA TYR A 5 -0.11 -32.34 -17.62
C TYR A 5 -1.23 -32.64 -16.62
N LEU A 6 -2.47 -32.20 -16.89
CA LEU A 6 -3.60 -32.40 -15.95
C LEU A 6 -3.92 -33.87 -15.68
N SER A 7 -3.66 -34.75 -16.64
CA SER A 7 -3.89 -36.19 -16.51
C SER A 7 -2.71 -36.93 -15.88
N ASP A 8 -1.60 -36.27 -15.54
CA ASP A 8 -0.46 -36.90 -14.88
C ASP A 8 -0.59 -36.76 -13.34
N PRO A 9 -0.68 -37.87 -12.57
CA PRO A 9 -0.76 -37.81 -11.11
C PRO A 9 0.50 -37.23 -10.45
N ASN A 10 1.65 -37.23 -11.13
CA ASN A 10 2.90 -36.68 -10.61
C ASN A 10 3.02 -35.15 -10.83
N THR A 11 2.01 -34.54 -11.47
CA THR A 11 1.99 -33.09 -11.68
C THR A 11 1.30 -32.36 -10.53
N VAL A 12 1.90 -31.25 -10.09
CA VAL A 12 1.26 -30.27 -9.22
C VAL A 12 1.03 -28.97 -10.00
N VAL A 13 -0.20 -28.45 -9.98
CA VAL A 13 -0.55 -27.14 -10.54
C VAL A 13 -0.72 -26.15 -9.39
N LEU A 14 0.09 -25.10 -9.42
CA LEU A 14 0.03 -24.01 -8.45
C LEU A 14 -0.79 -22.84 -9.01
N LYS A 15 -1.92 -22.55 -8.39
CA LYS A 15 -2.79 -21.41 -8.73
C LYS A 15 -2.48 -20.24 -7.80
N VAL A 16 -1.92 -19.16 -8.36
CA VAL A 16 -1.49 -17.97 -7.60
C VAL A 16 -2.44 -16.78 -7.68
N GLY A 17 -3.34 -16.74 -8.68
CA GLY A 17 -4.29 -15.65 -8.89
C GLY A 17 -5.74 -16.06 -8.64
N TRP A 18 -6.65 -15.07 -8.60
CA TRP A 18 -8.08 -15.35 -8.64
C TRP A 18 -8.48 -15.88 -10.03
N ALA A 19 -9.46 -16.78 -10.08
CA ALA A 19 -10.05 -17.26 -11.33
C ALA A 19 -11.57 -17.38 -11.15
N PRO A 20 -12.38 -16.99 -12.15
CA PRO A 20 -13.83 -17.17 -12.12
C PRO A 20 -14.22 -18.63 -11.86
N PRO A 21 -15.25 -18.92 -11.02
CA PRO A 21 -15.65 -20.30 -10.71
C PRO A 21 -16.02 -21.14 -11.93
N ASP A 22 -16.62 -20.51 -12.94
CA ASP A 22 -17.03 -21.10 -14.21
C ASP A 22 -15.86 -21.30 -15.20
N SER A 23 -14.73 -20.64 -14.98
CA SER A 23 -13.54 -20.84 -15.81
C SER A 23 -12.90 -22.23 -15.58
N PRO A 24 -12.15 -22.78 -16.55
CA PRO A 24 -11.44 -24.04 -16.38
C PRO A 24 -10.53 -24.07 -15.13
N MET A 25 -9.86 -22.96 -14.80
CA MET A 25 -9.02 -22.88 -13.61
C MET A 25 -9.84 -22.78 -12.32
N GLY A 26 -11.01 -22.14 -12.35
CA GLY A 26 -11.95 -22.12 -11.22
C GLY A 26 -12.46 -23.53 -10.89
N GLN A 27 -12.86 -24.28 -11.92
CA GLN A 27 -13.30 -25.67 -11.79
C GLN A 27 -12.18 -26.58 -11.26
N LEU A 28 -10.96 -26.43 -11.77
CA LEU A 28 -9.78 -27.15 -11.25
C LEU A 28 -9.51 -26.82 -9.77
N ALA A 29 -9.58 -25.54 -9.39
CA ALA A 29 -9.39 -25.12 -8.00
C ALA A 29 -10.47 -25.63 -7.06
N ALA A 30 -11.69 -25.86 -7.58
CA ALA A 30 -12.80 -26.48 -6.86
C ALA A 30 -12.69 -28.02 -6.77
N GLY A 31 -11.65 -28.62 -7.35
CA GLY A 31 -11.41 -30.06 -7.28
C GLY A 31 -12.09 -30.88 -8.36
N ALA A 32 -12.41 -30.29 -9.52
CA ALA A 32 -12.97 -31.04 -10.64
C ALA A 32 -12.04 -32.18 -11.07
N ASN A 33 -12.57 -33.40 -11.11
CA ASN A 33 -11.87 -34.60 -11.58
C ASN A 33 -11.88 -34.73 -13.12
N LYS A 34 -12.62 -33.87 -13.81
CA LYS A 34 -12.73 -33.79 -15.27
C LYS A 34 -13.01 -32.35 -15.68
N ILE A 35 -12.35 -31.87 -16.73
CA ILE A 35 -12.62 -30.54 -17.30
C ILE A 35 -12.65 -30.57 -18.82
N THR A 36 -13.32 -29.59 -19.42
CA THR A 36 -13.27 -29.36 -20.86
C THR A 36 -12.35 -28.18 -21.18
N MET A 37 -11.35 -28.39 -22.02
CA MET A 37 -10.51 -27.31 -22.56
C MET A 37 -10.35 -27.46 -24.07
N ALA A 38 -10.61 -26.38 -24.81
CA ALA A 38 -10.54 -26.36 -26.28
C ALA A 38 -11.35 -27.51 -26.93
N GLY A 39 -12.57 -27.71 -26.45
CA GLY A 39 -13.50 -28.72 -26.97
C GLY A 39 -13.14 -30.18 -26.66
N LYS A 40 -12.11 -30.42 -25.84
CA LYS A 40 -11.69 -31.77 -25.45
C LYS A 40 -11.81 -31.96 -23.95
N GLU A 41 -12.36 -33.10 -23.57
CA GLU A 41 -12.44 -33.52 -22.17
C GLU A 41 -11.11 -34.10 -21.69
N ILE A 42 -10.74 -33.75 -20.47
CA ILE A 42 -9.47 -34.14 -19.84
C ILE A 42 -9.78 -34.64 -18.44
N GLN A 43 -9.33 -35.85 -18.12
CA GLN A 43 -9.38 -36.35 -16.75
C GLN A 43 -8.27 -35.69 -15.92
N VAL A 44 -8.64 -35.18 -14.76
CA VAL A 44 -7.75 -34.47 -13.85
C VAL A 44 -7.26 -35.44 -12.78
N ARG A 45 -5.97 -35.77 -12.85
CA ARG A 45 -5.25 -36.56 -11.84
C ARG A 45 -4.15 -35.76 -11.16
N ALA A 46 -3.74 -34.64 -11.75
CA ALA A 46 -2.80 -33.70 -11.16
C ALA A 46 -3.34 -33.08 -9.86
N SER A 47 -2.44 -32.82 -8.91
CA SER A 47 -2.78 -32.12 -7.66
C SER A 47 -2.89 -30.62 -7.89
N ILE A 48 -4.00 -30.01 -7.47
CA ILE A 48 -4.21 -28.56 -7.58
C ILE A 48 -4.02 -27.91 -6.20
N LYS A 49 -3.12 -26.92 -6.11
CA LYS A 49 -2.90 -26.13 -4.88
C LYS A 49 -3.13 -24.65 -5.16
N SER A 50 -3.92 -23.99 -4.30
CA SER A 50 -4.27 -22.58 -4.46
C SER A 50 -3.60 -21.72 -3.40
N TYR A 51 -2.85 -20.72 -3.84
CA TYR A 51 -2.13 -19.73 -3.02
C TYR A 51 -2.54 -18.29 -3.37
N HIS A 52 -3.79 -18.11 -3.84
CA HIS A 52 -4.36 -16.81 -4.20
C HIS A 52 -4.19 -15.76 -3.08
N SER A 53 -4.36 -16.16 -1.82
CA SER A 53 -4.22 -15.23 -0.68
C SER A 53 -2.81 -14.70 -0.45
N LEU A 54 -1.77 -15.33 -1.02
CA LEU A 54 -0.37 -14.94 -0.81
C LEU A 54 0.19 -14.07 -1.95
N PHE A 55 -0.29 -14.27 -3.18
CA PHE A 55 0.35 -13.70 -4.37
C PHE A 55 -0.57 -12.81 -5.22
N SER A 56 -1.84 -12.61 -4.84
CA SER A 56 -2.81 -12.00 -5.76
C SER A 56 -2.63 -10.51 -6.04
N GLY A 57 -1.76 -9.78 -5.35
CA GLY A 57 -1.57 -8.33 -5.54
C GLY A 57 -2.82 -7.46 -5.31
N HIS A 58 -3.95 -8.07 -4.93
CA HIS A 58 -5.20 -7.38 -4.62
C HIS A 58 -5.22 -7.06 -3.13
N ALA A 59 -5.71 -5.87 -2.79
CA ALA A 59 -5.96 -5.50 -1.41
C ALA A 59 -7.01 -6.42 -0.79
N ASP A 60 -6.74 -6.89 0.42
CA ASP A 60 -7.72 -7.63 1.22
C ASP A 60 -8.77 -6.70 1.84
N GLN A 61 -9.75 -7.28 2.53
CA GLN A 61 -10.84 -6.53 3.16
C GLN A 61 -10.32 -5.50 4.18
N LEU A 62 -9.29 -5.84 4.97
CA LEU A 62 -8.75 -4.95 5.99
C LEU A 62 -8.03 -3.76 5.34
N MET A 63 -7.22 -4.02 4.31
CA MET A 63 -6.54 -2.98 3.53
C MET A 63 -7.53 -2.01 2.88
N LEU A 64 -8.62 -2.52 2.28
CA LEU A 64 -9.64 -1.67 1.65
C LEU A 64 -10.37 -0.79 2.65
N VAL A 65 -10.69 -1.32 3.83
CA VAL A 65 -11.35 -0.56 4.90
C VAL A 65 -10.43 0.51 5.46
N ASN A 66 -9.17 0.16 5.73
CA ASN A 66 -8.16 1.12 6.20
C ASN A 66 -7.93 2.24 5.18
N PHE A 67 -7.91 1.89 3.89
CA PHE A 67 -7.81 2.87 2.81
C PHE A 67 -9.00 3.85 2.83
N ILE A 68 -10.23 3.37 3.03
CA ILE A 68 -11.42 4.21 3.11
C ILE A 68 -11.39 5.13 4.34
N GLN A 69 -10.92 4.64 5.48
CA GLN A 69 -10.82 5.42 6.72
C GLN A 69 -9.82 6.58 6.63
N ALA A 70 -8.84 6.52 5.72
CA ALA A 70 -7.89 7.60 5.51
C ALA A 70 -8.54 8.91 5.00
N PHE A 71 -9.82 8.88 4.60
CA PHE A 71 -10.55 10.01 4.04
C PHE A 71 -11.70 10.47 4.98
N PRO A 72 -11.44 11.33 5.98
CA PRO A 72 -12.43 11.68 7.02
C PRO A 72 -13.65 12.46 6.50
N LYS A 73 -13.54 13.13 5.35
CA LYS A 73 -14.63 13.87 4.69
C LYS A 73 -15.33 13.08 3.57
N LEU A 74 -15.00 11.79 3.42
CA LEU A 74 -15.54 10.96 2.36
C LEU A 74 -17.04 10.74 2.56
N LYS A 75 -17.83 11.04 1.53
CA LYS A 75 -19.30 10.87 1.55
C LYS A 75 -19.77 9.67 0.76
N TYR A 76 -19.04 9.28 -0.29
CA TYR A 76 -19.45 8.24 -1.22
C TYR A 76 -18.31 7.28 -1.51
N VAL A 77 -18.59 5.97 -1.50
CA VAL A 77 -17.68 4.92 -1.97
C VAL A 77 -18.38 4.14 -3.08
N VAL A 78 -17.73 4.03 -4.24
CA VAL A 78 -18.26 3.26 -5.37
C VAL A 78 -17.48 1.95 -5.49
N ILE A 79 -18.12 0.82 -5.20
CA ILE A 79 -17.50 -0.50 -5.32
C ILE A 79 -17.85 -1.08 -6.70
N THR A 80 -16.84 -1.19 -7.56
CA THR A 80 -17.01 -1.68 -8.93
C THR A 80 -16.70 -3.18 -9.02
N HIS A 81 -15.43 -3.54 -9.13
CA HIS A 81 -14.97 -4.90 -9.41
C HIS A 81 -15.14 -5.82 -8.19
N GLY A 82 -15.49 -7.08 -8.44
CA GLY A 82 -15.72 -8.11 -7.43
C GLY A 82 -17.06 -8.82 -7.59
N SER A 83 -17.19 -10.00 -7.00
CA SER A 83 -18.46 -10.73 -6.99
C SER A 83 -19.50 -9.96 -6.17
N GLU A 84 -20.79 -10.15 -6.46
CA GLU A 84 -21.87 -9.49 -5.71
C GLU A 84 -21.76 -9.75 -4.20
N ARG A 85 -21.49 -11.01 -3.82
CA ARG A 85 -21.21 -11.40 -2.44
C ARG A 85 -20.05 -10.60 -1.83
N ALA A 86 -18.91 -10.51 -2.53
CA ALA A 86 -17.74 -9.79 -2.01
C ALA A 86 -18.03 -8.28 -1.85
N ARG A 87 -18.76 -7.69 -2.81
CA ARG A 87 -19.16 -6.28 -2.76
C ARG A 87 -20.14 -6.02 -1.60
N ASN A 88 -21.04 -6.97 -1.31
CA ASN A 88 -21.97 -6.89 -0.18
C ASN A 88 -21.24 -6.93 1.16
N ILE A 89 -20.35 -7.91 1.34
CA ILE A 89 -19.54 -8.06 2.55
C ILE A 89 -18.64 -6.84 2.78
N LEU A 90 -18.03 -6.29 1.72
CA LEU A 90 -17.23 -5.08 1.82
C LEU A 90 -18.08 -3.86 2.19
N GLN A 91 -19.29 -3.73 1.62
CA GLN A 91 -20.21 -2.66 2.00
C GLN A 91 -20.56 -2.72 3.49
N GLU A 92 -20.95 -3.89 4.00
CA GLU A 92 -21.28 -4.10 5.41
C GLU A 92 -20.12 -3.63 6.29
N ARG A 93 -18.90 -4.06 5.95
CA ARG A 93 -17.69 -3.68 6.69
C ARG A 93 -17.40 -2.17 6.67
N ILE A 94 -17.62 -1.51 5.53
CA ILE A 94 -17.46 -0.05 5.43
C ILE A 94 -18.49 0.65 6.31
N GLN A 95 -19.74 0.18 6.31
CA GLN A 95 -20.83 0.76 7.09
C GLN A 95 -20.67 0.53 8.60
N GLU A 96 -20.10 -0.60 9.02
CA GLU A 96 -19.71 -0.86 10.41
C GLU A 96 -18.73 0.21 10.92
N VAL A 97 -17.77 0.59 10.07
CA VAL A 97 -16.66 1.47 10.43
C VAL A 97 -17.00 2.94 10.26
N ASN A 98 -17.78 3.30 9.24
CA ASN A 98 -18.21 4.67 8.98
C ASN A 98 -19.63 4.70 8.40
N LYS A 99 -20.62 4.87 9.30
CA LYS A 99 -22.05 4.94 8.95
C LYS A 99 -22.42 6.13 8.07
N ASN A 100 -21.57 7.15 8.01
CA ASN A 100 -21.83 8.38 7.25
C ASN A 100 -21.43 8.25 5.76
N VAL A 101 -20.74 7.18 5.38
CA VAL A 101 -20.35 6.91 3.99
C VAL A 101 -21.47 6.18 3.28
N THR A 102 -21.93 6.74 2.16
CA THR A 102 -22.87 6.07 1.25
C THR A 102 -22.11 5.17 0.29
N VAL A 103 -22.38 3.86 0.35
CA VAL A 103 -21.77 2.89 -0.56
C VAL A 103 -22.68 2.66 -1.76
N ILE A 104 -22.10 2.75 -2.96
CA ILE A 104 -22.78 2.57 -4.25
C ILE A 104 -22.16 1.37 -4.96
N LYS A 105 -22.99 0.42 -5.37
CA LYS A 105 -22.59 -0.79 -6.10
C LYS A 105 -23.26 -0.78 -7.48
N PRO A 106 -22.70 -0.07 -8.48
CA PRO A 106 -23.33 0.00 -9.78
C PRO A 106 -23.41 -1.37 -10.46
N GLY A 107 -24.52 -1.64 -11.13
CA GLY A 107 -24.67 -2.76 -12.05
C GLY A 107 -23.92 -2.52 -13.36
N TYR A 108 -23.78 -3.58 -14.17
CA TYR A 108 -23.18 -3.45 -15.49
C TYR A 108 -23.94 -2.42 -16.34
N ARG A 109 -23.20 -1.47 -16.94
CA ARG A 109 -23.72 -0.33 -17.72
C ARG A 109 -24.62 0.66 -16.96
N GLN A 110 -24.74 0.55 -15.64
CA GLN A 110 -25.47 1.55 -14.85
C GLN A 110 -24.72 2.89 -14.84
N LYS A 111 -25.39 3.95 -15.29
CA LYS A 111 -24.84 5.31 -15.27
C LYS A 111 -25.00 5.92 -13.88
N LEU A 112 -23.91 6.44 -13.33
CA LEU A 112 -23.91 7.21 -12.07
C LEU A 112 -23.93 8.70 -12.40
N LYS A 113 -24.93 9.42 -11.90
CA LYS A 113 -24.96 10.89 -11.97
C LYS A 113 -24.27 11.45 -10.74
N LEU A 114 -23.05 11.94 -10.92
CA LEU A 114 -22.33 12.65 -9.87
C LEU A 114 -22.78 14.11 -9.89
N LYS A 115 -23.43 14.57 -8.82
CA LYS A 115 -23.58 16.00 -8.58
C LYS A 115 -22.30 16.48 -7.93
N THR A 116 -21.46 17.18 -8.66
CA THR A 116 -20.49 18.07 -8.04
C THR A 116 -21.30 19.10 -7.24
N MET A 117 -20.96 19.28 -5.96
CA MET A 117 -21.35 20.51 -5.31
C MET A 117 -20.57 21.61 -6.06
N SER A 118 -21.26 22.49 -6.78
CA SER A 118 -20.67 23.79 -7.05
C SER A 118 -20.34 24.37 -5.68
N LEU A 119 -19.11 24.86 -5.52
CA LEU A 119 -18.82 25.72 -4.39
C LEU A 119 -19.69 26.97 -4.58
N GLU A 120 -20.90 26.96 -4.03
CA GLU A 120 -21.51 28.23 -3.66
C GLU A 120 -20.57 28.85 -2.63
N ALA A 121 -20.12 30.06 -2.95
CA ALA A 121 -19.15 30.80 -2.17
C ALA A 121 -19.57 30.77 -0.70
N LEU A 122 -18.74 30.13 0.12
CA LEU A 122 -18.79 30.33 1.57
C LEU A 122 -18.80 31.84 1.80
N PRO A 123 -19.70 32.38 2.64
CA PRO A 123 -19.69 33.80 2.93
C PRO A 123 -18.29 34.15 3.43
N ALA A 124 -17.68 35.12 2.75
CA ALA A 124 -16.37 35.62 3.10
C ALA A 124 -16.43 36.09 4.56
N LEU A 125 -15.89 35.28 5.47
CA LEU A 125 -15.52 35.76 6.79
C LEU A 125 -14.36 36.71 6.55
N THR A 126 -14.71 37.98 6.61
CA THR A 126 -13.84 39.14 6.53
C THR A 126 -12.93 39.15 7.75
N THR A 127 -11.81 38.44 7.68
CA THR A 127 -10.59 38.80 8.40
C THR A 127 -9.42 38.44 7.51
N GLY A 128 -8.66 39.48 7.13
CA GLY A 128 -7.45 39.50 6.31
C GLY A 128 -6.98 38.17 5.75
N CYS A 129 -7.01 38.05 4.42
CA CYS A 129 -6.30 37.00 3.71
C CYS A 129 -4.79 37.12 4.05
N PRO A 130 -4.16 36.17 4.76
CA PRO A 130 -2.77 35.93 4.47
C PRO A 130 -2.77 35.26 3.10
N SER A 131 -2.13 35.90 2.13
CA SER A 131 -1.54 35.22 0.98
C SER A 131 -0.97 33.86 1.43
N PRO A 132 -1.07 32.77 0.64
CA PRO A 132 -0.38 31.52 0.95
C PRO A 132 1.12 31.71 0.72
N SER A 133 1.74 32.50 1.60
CA SER A 133 3.16 32.53 1.87
C SER A 133 3.44 31.41 2.88
N SER A 134 4.34 30.51 2.46
CA SER A 134 4.92 29.33 3.13
C SER A 134 3.97 28.15 3.43
N LEU A 135 4.06 27.12 2.59
CA LEU A 135 3.80 25.74 3.00
C LEU A 135 4.84 25.39 4.07
N ASP A 136 4.50 25.59 5.34
CA ASP A 136 5.33 25.07 6.43
C ASP A 136 5.29 23.53 6.34
N GLU A 137 6.30 22.93 5.70
CA GLU A 137 6.48 21.48 5.67
C GLU A 137 6.58 21.00 7.12
N VAL A 138 5.59 20.24 7.60
CA VAL A 138 5.55 19.86 9.02
C VAL A 138 6.69 18.91 9.34
N CYS A 139 7.42 19.20 10.42
CA CYS A 139 8.42 18.32 10.99
C CYS A 139 7.90 17.58 12.20
N ILE A 140 8.02 16.26 12.16
CA ILE A 140 7.51 15.36 13.19
C ILE A 140 8.55 14.30 13.53
N SER A 141 8.47 13.75 14.73
CA SER A 141 9.26 12.59 15.11
C SER A 141 8.73 11.31 14.44
N ALA A 142 9.59 10.30 14.32
CA ALA A 142 9.22 8.95 13.88
C ALA A 142 8.04 8.36 14.70
N SER A 143 7.98 8.66 16.00
CA SER A 143 6.88 8.25 16.89
C SER A 143 5.53 8.91 16.57
N GLU A 144 5.53 10.12 16.02
CA GLU A 144 4.31 10.87 15.68
C GLU A 144 3.82 10.56 14.28
N ALA A 145 4.66 9.97 13.42
CA ALA A 145 4.41 9.77 12.00
C ALA A 145 3.08 9.08 11.68
N ARG A 146 2.61 8.17 12.55
CA ARG A 146 1.33 7.49 12.39
C ARG A 146 0.13 8.46 12.28
N GLN A 147 0.17 9.59 12.97
CA GLN A 147 -0.90 10.59 12.96
C GLN A 147 -0.94 11.42 11.66
N TYR A 148 0.14 11.34 10.86
CA TYR A 148 0.35 12.14 9.65
C TYR A 148 0.33 11.27 8.38
N VAL A 149 -0.17 10.03 8.46
CA VAL A 149 -0.34 9.14 7.31
C VAL A 149 -1.18 9.82 6.23
N GLY A 150 -0.72 9.71 4.98
CA GLY A 150 -1.30 10.36 3.80
C GLY A 150 -0.82 11.79 3.56
N ARG A 151 -0.04 12.37 4.48
CA ARG A 151 0.53 13.73 4.34
C ARG A 151 2.01 13.65 3.97
N ARG A 152 2.47 14.67 3.25
CA ARG A 152 3.89 14.93 3.05
C ARG A 152 4.44 15.69 4.26
N ALA A 153 5.53 15.21 4.83
CA ALA A 153 6.15 15.77 6.02
C ALA A 153 7.63 15.37 6.08
N TRP A 154 8.40 16.13 6.86
CA TRP A 154 9.72 15.73 7.31
C TRP A 154 9.59 14.88 8.55
N VAL A 155 10.09 13.64 8.51
CA VAL A 155 10.11 12.73 9.64
C VAL A 155 11.54 12.58 10.14
N HIS A 156 11.76 12.70 11.44
CA HIS A 156 13.08 12.51 12.02
C HIS A 156 13.14 11.44 13.09
N GLY A 157 14.28 10.76 13.16
CA GLY A 157 14.52 9.75 14.17
C GLY A 157 15.89 9.10 14.03
N VAL A 158 16.26 8.34 15.05
CA VAL A 158 17.53 7.62 15.10
C VAL A 158 17.38 6.32 14.33
N VAL A 159 18.27 6.06 13.37
CA VAL A 159 18.34 4.77 12.67
C VAL A 159 18.94 3.73 13.60
N LYS A 160 18.19 2.68 13.93
CA LYS A 160 18.61 1.62 14.85
C LYS A 160 19.00 0.32 14.17
N SER A 161 18.47 0.06 12.99
CA SER A 161 18.92 -1.05 12.15
C SER A 161 18.74 -0.71 10.69
N VAL A 162 19.57 -1.31 9.84
CA VAL A 162 19.47 -1.20 8.39
C VAL A 162 19.49 -2.59 7.78
N ARG A 163 18.87 -2.74 6.62
CA ARG A 163 18.90 -3.99 5.85
C ARG A 163 18.89 -3.69 4.37
N ARG A 164 19.93 -4.11 3.65
CA ARG A 164 19.93 -4.24 2.20
C ARG A 164 19.59 -5.69 1.84
N LEU A 165 18.70 -5.88 0.88
CA LEU A 165 18.35 -7.19 0.32
C LEU A 165 19.14 -7.44 -0.95
N ASP A 166 19.33 -8.72 -1.29
CA ASP A 166 20.15 -9.12 -2.46
C ASP A 166 19.65 -8.56 -3.79
N TYR A 167 18.35 -8.24 -3.88
CA TYR A 167 17.73 -7.64 -5.05
C TYR A 167 17.66 -6.10 -5.01
N GLY A 168 18.38 -5.45 -4.09
CA GLY A 168 18.62 -4.00 -4.11
C GLY A 168 17.75 -3.16 -3.17
N ARG A 169 16.66 -3.69 -2.59
CA ARG A 169 15.86 -2.93 -1.61
C ARG A 169 16.64 -2.65 -0.33
N VAL A 170 16.56 -1.42 0.14
CA VAL A 170 17.18 -0.98 1.40
C VAL A 170 16.11 -0.49 2.37
N PHE A 171 16.22 -0.90 3.63
CA PHE A 171 15.38 -0.48 4.73
C PHE A 171 16.22 0.22 5.80
N LEU A 172 15.79 1.39 6.24
CA LEU A 172 16.29 2.08 7.42
C LEU A 172 15.18 2.09 8.47
N ASN A 173 15.43 1.44 9.60
CA ASN A 173 14.44 1.28 10.67
C ASN A 173 14.76 2.24 11.81
N LEU A 174 13.81 3.11 12.14
CA LEU A 174 13.98 4.20 13.10
C LEU A 174 13.34 3.86 14.46
N GLY A 175 13.91 4.47 15.51
CA GLY A 175 13.44 4.40 16.90
C GLY A 175 13.87 3.13 17.64
N GLN A 176 13.56 1.95 17.08
CA GLN A 176 13.96 0.64 17.60
C GLN A 176 14.52 -0.23 16.45
N PRO A 177 15.38 -1.22 16.73
CA PRO A 177 15.80 -2.17 15.70
C PRO A 177 14.62 -3.03 15.23
N TYR A 178 14.73 -3.61 14.03
CA TYR A 178 13.79 -4.63 13.58
C TYR A 178 13.77 -5.82 14.58
N PRO A 179 12.61 -6.41 14.90
CA PRO A 179 11.28 -6.13 14.32
C PRO A 179 10.49 -4.99 14.99
N ASP A 180 10.97 -4.43 16.09
CA ASP A 180 10.20 -3.51 16.97
C ASP A 180 10.26 -2.03 16.56
N HIS A 181 10.92 -1.73 15.45
CA HIS A 181 10.97 -0.40 14.83
C HIS A 181 9.59 0.25 14.67
N ILE A 182 9.56 1.58 14.81
CA ILE A 182 8.32 2.36 14.81
C ILE A 182 8.11 3.15 13.51
N PHE A 183 9.14 3.21 12.65
CA PHE A 183 9.11 3.90 11.37
C PHE A 183 10.14 3.30 10.41
N THR A 184 9.81 3.27 9.13
CA THR A 184 10.68 2.71 8.08
C THR A 184 10.93 3.73 6.96
N VAL A 185 12.18 3.86 6.54
CA VAL A 185 12.51 4.44 5.23
C VAL A 185 12.87 3.30 4.29
N MET A 186 12.17 3.20 3.17
CA MET A 186 12.45 2.21 2.13
C MET A 186 13.02 2.89 0.89
N VAL A 187 14.13 2.39 0.37
CA VAL A 187 14.63 2.69 -0.98
C VAL A 187 14.38 1.45 -1.82
N THR A 188 13.72 1.64 -2.97
CA THR A 188 13.39 0.55 -3.89
C THR A 188 14.59 0.17 -4.75
N GLU A 189 14.52 -1.02 -5.32
CA GLU A 189 15.44 -1.53 -6.35
C GLU A 189 15.54 -0.63 -7.58
N GLU A 190 14.51 0.18 -7.88
CA GLU A 190 14.48 1.12 -9.00
C GLU A 190 15.25 2.42 -8.70
N ASP A 191 15.36 2.78 -7.41
CA ASP A 191 15.94 4.04 -6.97
C ASP A 191 17.32 3.89 -6.32
N ILE A 192 17.73 2.66 -5.94
CA ILE A 192 18.95 2.41 -5.17
C ILE A 192 20.22 2.91 -5.85
N ASP A 193 20.32 2.79 -7.18
CA ASP A 193 21.49 3.25 -7.93
C ASP A 193 21.74 4.75 -7.71
N LYS A 194 20.69 5.57 -7.62
CA LYS A 194 20.81 7.02 -7.35
C LYS A 194 21.44 7.31 -5.99
N PHE A 195 21.18 6.46 -5.00
CA PHE A 195 21.74 6.60 -3.66
C PHE A 195 23.18 6.09 -3.64
N ASP A 196 23.45 4.94 -4.27
CA ASP A 196 24.80 4.36 -4.33
C ASP A 196 25.77 5.25 -5.12
N ASP A 197 25.32 5.88 -6.21
CA ASP A 197 26.11 6.81 -7.00
C ASP A 197 26.51 8.06 -6.21
N LEU A 198 25.62 8.57 -5.35
CA LEU A 198 25.85 9.81 -4.60
C LEU A 198 26.54 9.57 -3.25
N LEU A 199 26.19 8.50 -2.55
CA LEU A 199 26.60 8.23 -1.16
C LEU A 199 27.61 7.09 -1.04
N GLY A 200 27.86 6.35 -2.12
CA GLY A 200 28.69 5.15 -2.16
C GLY A 200 27.93 3.89 -1.77
N TYR A 201 28.32 2.74 -2.34
CA TYR A 201 27.70 1.45 -2.02
C TYR A 201 27.79 1.14 -0.51
N GLY A 202 26.67 0.70 0.07
CA GLY A 202 26.59 0.37 1.50
C GLY A 202 26.47 1.59 2.42
N TRP A 203 26.15 2.76 1.88
CA TRP A 203 25.93 4.01 2.62
C TRP A 203 25.00 3.86 3.82
N GLU A 204 24.00 2.97 3.73
CA GLU A 204 23.03 2.73 4.80
C GLU A 204 23.70 2.30 6.11
N ASN A 205 24.80 1.55 6.05
CA ASN A 205 25.52 1.08 7.24
C ASN A 205 26.16 2.24 8.01
N THR A 206 26.47 3.33 7.31
CA THR A 206 27.04 4.54 7.94
C THR A 206 26.00 5.33 8.72
N LEU A 207 24.71 5.01 8.59
CA LEU A 207 23.61 5.71 9.24
C LEU A 207 23.21 5.11 10.58
N ILE A 208 23.69 3.92 10.94
CA ILE A 208 23.38 3.27 12.22
C ILE A 208 23.76 4.21 13.37
N ASN A 209 22.84 4.39 14.33
CA ASN A 209 22.92 5.30 15.47
C ASN A 209 22.99 6.80 15.11
N LYS A 210 22.88 7.18 13.85
CA LYS A 210 22.73 8.57 13.44
C LYS A 210 21.26 8.97 13.45
N THR A 211 21.02 10.27 13.68
CA THR A 211 19.69 10.85 13.50
C THR A 211 19.57 11.31 12.05
N ILE A 212 18.49 10.92 11.39
CA ILE A 212 18.18 11.37 10.03
C ILE A 212 16.87 12.16 10.02
N CYS A 213 16.72 13.06 9.05
CA CYS A 213 15.45 13.64 8.62
C CYS A 213 15.17 13.16 7.19
N ILE A 214 13.96 12.70 6.93
CA ILE A 214 13.51 12.25 5.60
C ILE A 214 12.24 13.01 5.21
N ASN A 215 12.20 13.59 4.01
CA ASN A 215 10.98 14.19 3.47
C ASN A 215 10.26 13.23 2.51
N GLY A 216 8.99 13.00 2.75
CA GLY A 216 8.18 12.19 1.86
C GLY A 216 6.74 12.11 2.30
N THR A 217 5.93 11.39 1.51
CA THR A 217 4.56 11.08 1.90
C THR A 217 4.58 9.89 2.86
N ILE A 218 4.04 10.07 4.06
CA ILE A 218 3.96 9.00 5.05
C ILE A 218 2.84 8.04 4.65
N ARG A 219 3.15 6.76 4.59
CA ARG A 219 2.22 5.66 4.30
C ARG A 219 2.24 4.65 5.45
N LEU A 220 1.36 3.66 5.42
CA LEU A 220 1.40 2.53 6.35
C LEU A 220 1.72 1.26 5.57
N TYR A 221 2.70 0.51 6.06
CA TYR A 221 3.01 -0.85 5.62
C TYR A 221 3.05 -1.76 6.84
N ASN A 222 2.23 -2.84 6.86
CA ASN A 222 2.08 -3.73 8.01
C ASN A 222 1.90 -3.01 9.36
N ASN A 223 1.08 -1.94 9.38
CA ASN A 223 0.87 -1.06 10.54
C ASN A 223 2.08 -0.23 11.00
N ILE A 224 3.19 -0.21 10.29
CA ILE A 224 4.35 0.65 10.57
C ILE A 224 4.33 1.82 9.58
N PRO A 225 4.42 3.08 10.05
CA PRO A 225 4.55 4.22 9.16
C PRO A 225 5.84 4.15 8.33
N GLU A 226 5.74 4.45 7.04
CA GLU A 226 6.82 4.32 6.07
C GLU A 226 6.91 5.53 5.13
N ILE A 227 8.13 5.91 4.75
CA ILE A 227 8.39 6.75 3.57
C ILE A 227 9.22 5.94 2.56
N ILE A 228 8.77 5.95 1.30
CA ILE A 228 9.56 5.49 0.17
C ILE A 228 10.42 6.66 -0.31
N ALA A 229 11.75 6.51 -0.23
CA ALA A 229 12.71 7.51 -0.65
C ALA A 229 13.15 7.20 -2.09
N THR A 230 12.91 8.16 -2.99
CA THR A 230 13.13 8.03 -4.45
C THR A 230 14.31 8.87 -4.94
N ASN A 231 14.83 9.77 -4.08
CA ASN A 231 15.98 10.61 -4.35
C ASN A 231 16.78 10.83 -3.04
N PRO A 232 18.13 10.71 -3.07
CA PRO A 232 18.96 10.90 -1.89
C PRO A 232 18.84 12.29 -1.23
N GLU A 233 18.47 13.33 -1.96
CA GLU A 233 18.25 14.68 -1.40
C GLU A 233 17.12 14.75 -0.37
N GLN A 234 16.21 13.76 -0.38
CA GLN A 234 15.14 13.66 0.60
C GLN A 234 15.69 13.32 2.00
N LEU A 235 16.85 12.66 2.07
CA LEU A 235 17.46 12.16 3.29
C LEU A 235 18.60 13.07 3.73
N LYS A 236 18.53 13.55 4.97
CA LYS A 236 19.58 14.36 5.58
C LYS A 236 19.99 13.78 6.92
N VAL A 237 21.29 13.70 7.15
CA VAL A 237 21.84 13.35 8.47
C VAL A 237 21.94 14.61 9.30
N ILE A 238 21.42 14.57 10.53
CA ILE A 238 21.48 15.69 11.46
C ILE A 238 22.28 15.32 12.72
N PRO A 239 22.94 16.31 13.37
CA PRO A 239 23.64 16.10 14.64
C PRO A 239 22.69 15.59 15.71
N GLY A 240 23.18 14.71 16.60
CA GLY A 240 22.38 14.07 17.64
C GLY A 240 21.61 15.08 18.52
N ASP A 241 20.35 14.75 18.79
CA ASP A 241 19.36 15.50 19.60
C ASP A 241 18.80 16.81 18.98
N ALA A 242 19.21 17.17 17.77
CA ALA A 242 18.74 18.39 17.11
C ALA A 242 17.41 18.19 16.33
N SER A 243 16.28 18.03 17.03
CA SER A 243 14.93 18.10 16.42
C SER A 243 14.61 19.44 15.72
N LYS A 244 15.51 20.42 15.83
CA LYS A 244 15.49 21.72 15.12
C LYS A 244 16.29 21.75 13.82
N ALA A 245 17.04 20.69 13.49
CA ALA A 245 17.92 20.67 12.33
C ALA A 245 17.26 20.12 11.04
N CYS A 246 16.00 19.65 11.12
CA CYS A 246 15.29 19.30 9.90
C CYS A 246 14.91 20.57 9.10
N PRO A 247 14.90 20.53 7.76
CA PRO A 247 14.84 21.71 6.87
C PRO A 247 13.53 22.53 6.85
N CYS A 248 12.64 22.24 7.78
CA CYS A 248 11.30 22.78 7.96
C CYS A 248 11.21 23.87 9.04
N LYS A 249 12.31 24.10 9.79
CA LYS A 249 12.38 24.97 10.96
C LYS A 249 13.42 26.06 10.74
#